data_AF-B7UTU3-F1
#
_entry.id   AF-B7UTU3-F1
#
_cell.length_a   1.000
_cell.length_b   1.000
_cell.length_c   1.000
_cell.angle_alpha   90.00
_cell.angle_beta   90.00
_cell.angle_gamma   90.00
#
_symmetry.space_group_name_H-M   'P 1'
#
loop_
_entity.id
_entity.type
_entity.pdbx_description
1 polymer ?
#
loop_
_entity_poly.entity_id
_entity_poly.type
_entity_poly.pdbx_seq_one_letter_code
_entity_poly.pdbx_strand_id
1 'polypeptide(L)'
;MYYVTKTNSKGQPLYQVVEKYKDPLTGKWKSVTVSYTRNTSRARKQAEREVLDKIDRLTTSFESQFSPELITTFGELKENWFQTWCVSVKPQTIQRELLVMKRLGKIIGDDFFIRQDYSTSDEKKSQ
;
A
#
# COMPACT_ATOMS: atom_id res chain seq x y z
N MET A 1 8.56 3.14 19.31
CA MET A 1 9.94 3.49 18.93
C MET A 1 10.97 2.86 19.84
N TYR A 2 12.09 2.38 19.31
CA TYR A 2 13.25 1.95 20.10
C TYR A 2 14.56 2.26 19.39
N TYR A 3 15.68 2.23 20.13
CA TYR A 3 17.01 2.56 19.63
C TYR A 3 17.89 1.32 19.58
N VAL A 4 18.74 1.22 18.56
CA VAL A 4 19.71 0.13 18.41
C VAL A 4 21.07 0.73 18.11
N THR A 5 22.11 0.19 18.75
CA THR A 5 23.50 0.52 18.42
C THR A 5 24.13 -0.69 17.75
N LYS A 6 24.77 -0.47 16.61
CA LYS A 6 25.52 -1.48 15.86
C LYS A 6 26.92 -0.98 15.57
N THR A 7 27.82 -1.89 15.24
CA THR A 7 29.14 -1.55 14.73
C THR A 7 29.10 -1.64 13.20
N ASN A 8 29.58 -0.62 12.50
CA ASN A 8 29.72 -0.69 11.05
C ASN A 8 30.93 -1.55 10.64
N SER A 9 31.08 -1.81 9.34
CA SER A 9 32.23 -2.55 8.79
C SER A 9 33.59 -1.90 9.06
N LYS A 10 33.62 -0.61 9.44
CA LYS A 10 34.82 0.15 9.79
C LYS A 10 35.09 0.19 11.31
N GLY A 11 34.36 -0.59 12.10
CA GLY A 11 34.52 -0.62 13.56
C GLY A 11 33.94 0.59 14.31
N GLN A 12 33.23 1.50 13.63
CA GLN A 12 32.66 2.71 14.23
C GLN A 12 31.21 2.46 14.70
N PRO A 13 30.78 3.14 15.79
CA PRO A 13 29.40 3.01 16.26
C PRO A 13 28.42 3.63 15.25
N LEU A 14 27.37 2.88 14.94
CA LEU A 14 26.23 3.28 14.12
C LEU A 14 24.96 3.17 14.98
N TYR A 15 24.27 4.28 15.12
CA TYR A 15 23.04 4.35 15.91
C TYR A 15 21.85 4.22 14.98
N GLN A 16 20.78 3.62 15.44
CA GLN A 16 19.56 3.41 14.66
C GLN A 16 18.34 3.77 15.50
N VAL A 17 17.36 4.42 14.87
CA VAL A 17 16.01 4.57 15.38
C VAL A 17 15.13 3.59 14.61
N VAL A 18 14.34 2.79 15.33
CA VAL A 18 13.43 1.82 14.75
C VAL A 18 12.03 2.06 15.27
N GLU A 19 11.06 2.10 14.36
CA GLU A 19 9.64 2.15 14.68
C GLU A 19 8.88 1.08 13.91
N LYS A 20 7.86 0.52 14.55
CA LYS A 20 6.96 -0.43 13.89
C LYS A 20 5.73 0.31 13.37
N TYR A 21 5.28 -0.07 12.19
CA TYR A 21 4.00 0.36 11.64
C TYR A 21 3.21 -0.85 11.16
N LYS A 22 1.89 -0.70 11.09
CA LYS A 22 1.02 -1.69 10.48
C LYS A 22 0.91 -1.36 9.00
N ASP A 23 1.34 -2.28 8.15
CA ASP A 23 1.23 -2.11 6.70
C ASP A 23 -0.26 -2.02 6.31
N PRO A 24 -0.71 -0.92 5.69
CA PRO A 24 -2.13 -0.75 5.37
C PRO A 24 -2.62 -1.73 4.30
N LEU A 25 -1.73 -2.24 3.45
CA LEU A 25 -2.08 -3.17 2.38
C LEU A 25 -2.18 -4.62 2.89
N THR A 26 -1.22 -5.04 3.73
CA THR A 26 -1.12 -6.44 4.16
C THR A 26 -1.61 -6.70 5.58
N GLY A 27 -1.85 -5.64 6.37
CA GLY A 27 -2.19 -5.71 7.79
C GLY A 27 -1.07 -6.21 8.70
N LYS A 28 0.11 -6.55 8.14
CA LYS A 28 1.25 -7.10 8.86
C LYS A 28 2.07 -5.99 9.51
N TRP A 29 2.64 -6.29 10.67
CA TRP A 29 3.60 -5.41 11.33
C TRP A 29 4.92 -5.39 10.57
N LYS A 30 5.39 -4.21 10.19
CA LYS A 30 6.69 -3.95 9.55
C LYS A 30 7.49 -2.95 10.37
N SER A 31 8.80 -2.92 10.20
CA SER A 31 9.71 -1.99 10.90
C SER A 31 10.39 -1.03 9.92
N VAL A 32 10.41 0.25 10.24
CA VAL A 32 11.21 1.28 9.54
C VAL A 32 12.42 1.61 10.40
N THR A 33 13.58 1.66 9.77
CA THR A 33 14.86 1.95 10.43
C THR A 33 15.53 3.15 9.77
N VAL A 34 16.01 4.09 10.58
CA VAL A 34 16.91 5.17 10.16
C VAL A 34 18.20 5.06 10.94
N SER A 35 19.33 5.12 10.24
CA SER A 35 20.66 5.04 10.84
C SER A 35 21.32 6.41 10.86
N TYR A 36 22.06 6.71 11.93
CA TYR A 36 22.78 7.96 12.14
C TYR A 36 24.12 7.70 12.84
N THR A 37 25.13 8.51 12.52
CA THR A 37 26.53 8.25 12.92
C THR A 37 26.95 8.96 14.20
N ARG A 38 26.33 10.11 14.53
CA ARG A 38 26.65 10.91 15.70
C ARG A 38 25.61 10.72 16.79
N ASN A 39 26.00 10.31 18.01
CA ASN A 39 25.07 10.22 19.15
C ASN A 39 24.80 11.57 19.81
N THR A 40 24.36 12.55 19.03
CA THR A 40 23.92 13.83 19.56
C THR A 40 22.41 13.87 19.67
N SER A 41 21.88 14.62 20.63
CA SER A 41 20.43 14.83 20.78
C SER A 41 19.80 15.32 19.47
N ARG A 42 20.48 16.23 18.77
CA ARG A 42 20.04 16.75 17.46
C ARG A 42 19.94 15.64 16.39
N ALA A 43 20.97 14.80 16.26
CA ALA A 43 20.97 13.73 15.27
C ALA A 43 19.88 12.67 15.57
N ARG A 44 19.68 12.36 16.86
CA ARG A 44 18.60 11.48 17.31
C ARG A 44 17.22 12.04 16.96
N LYS A 45 16.95 13.31 17.31
CA LYS A 45 15.69 13.98 16.99
C LYS A 45 15.41 14.06 15.49
N GLN A 46 16.45 14.26 14.69
CA GLN A 46 16.34 14.24 13.24
C GLN A 46 15.97 12.84 12.73
N ALA A 47 16.63 11.80 13.23
CA ALA A 47 16.33 10.42 12.87
C ALA A 47 14.93 9.98 13.32
N GLU A 48 14.45 10.42 14.49
CA GLU A 48 13.06 10.20 14.95
C GLU A 48 12.05 10.77 13.95
N ARG A 49 12.24 12.02 13.50
CA ARG A 49 11.37 12.64 12.49
C ARG A 49 11.42 11.89 11.17
N GLU A 50 12.60 11.55 10.68
CA GLU A 50 12.75 10.81 9.42
C GLU A 50 12.08 9.44 9.44
N VAL A 51 12.06 8.75 10.59
CA VAL A 51 11.32 7.49 10.74
C VAL A 51 9.82 7.74 10.60
N LEU A 52 9.29 8.76 11.27
CA LEU A 52 7.87 9.11 11.21
C LEU A 52 7.47 9.55 9.80
N ASP A 53 8.25 10.42 9.15
CA ASP A 53 8.01 10.88 7.78
C ASP A 53 8.03 9.71 6.78
N LYS A 54 8.90 8.71 6.99
CA LYS A 54 8.91 7.49 6.16
C LYS A 54 7.64 6.67 6.37
N ILE A 55 7.17 6.50 7.61
CA ILE A 55 5.93 5.77 7.91
C ILE A 55 4.73 6.49 7.29
N ASP A 56 4.67 7.82 7.42
CA ASP A 56 3.61 8.65 6.86
C ASP A 56 3.54 8.49 5.34
N ARG A 57 4.68 8.64 4.64
CA ARG A 57 4.74 8.42 3.18
C ARG A 57 4.30 7.03 2.76
N LEU A 58 4.65 5.99 3.53
CA LEU A 58 4.25 4.60 3.25
C LEU A 58 2.75 4.38 3.46
N THR A 59 2.12 5.13 4.35
CA THR A 59 0.70 4.98 4.69
C THR A 59 -0.18 5.84 3.78
N THR A 60 0.14 7.12 3.61
CA THR A 60 -0.61 8.07 2.78
C THR A 60 -0.57 7.73 1.29
N SER A 61 0.57 7.20 0.80
CA SER A 61 0.68 6.71 -0.57
C SER A 61 -0.34 5.62 -0.88
N PHE A 62 -0.72 4.81 0.12
CA PHE A 62 -1.69 3.75 -0.05
C PHE A 62 -3.14 4.26 -0.02
N GLU A 63 -3.47 5.11 0.96
CA GLU A 63 -4.82 5.68 1.11
C GLU A 63 -5.27 6.46 -0.15
N SER A 64 -4.35 7.16 -0.80
CA SER A 64 -4.64 7.88 -2.05
C SER A 64 -4.83 6.98 -3.28
N GLN A 65 -4.31 5.75 -3.28
CA GLN A 65 -4.41 4.83 -4.43
C GLN A 65 -5.67 3.96 -4.41
N PHE A 66 -6.31 3.78 -3.25
CA PHE A 66 -7.46 2.90 -3.10
C PHE A 66 -8.71 3.67 -2.69
N SER A 67 -9.46 4.15 -3.69
CA SER A 67 -10.78 4.75 -3.50
C SER A 67 -11.84 3.87 -4.17
N PRO A 68 -12.49 2.95 -3.42
CA PRO A 68 -13.53 2.08 -3.95
C PRO A 68 -14.64 2.85 -4.66
N GLU A 69 -14.93 4.06 -4.16
CA GLU A 69 -15.93 4.98 -4.68
C GLU A 69 -15.62 5.53 -6.08
N LEU A 70 -14.38 5.39 -6.56
CA LEU A 70 -13.98 5.80 -7.92
C LEU A 70 -13.99 4.63 -8.93
N ILE A 71 -14.13 3.38 -8.49
CA ILE A 71 -14.13 2.21 -9.38
C ILE A 71 -15.51 2.05 -10.02
N THR A 72 -15.61 2.26 -11.33
CA THR A 72 -16.89 2.25 -12.08
C THR A 72 -17.00 1.10 -13.08
N THR A 73 -15.88 0.68 -13.66
CA THR A 73 -15.82 -0.36 -14.69
C THR A 73 -15.06 -1.60 -14.24
N PHE A 74 -15.38 -2.75 -14.84
CA PHE A 74 -14.69 -4.02 -14.60
C PHE A 74 -13.19 -3.89 -14.86
N GLY A 75 -12.82 -3.11 -15.87
CA GLY A 75 -11.44 -2.77 -16.18
C GLY A 75 -10.68 -2.13 -15.02
N GLU A 76 -11.28 -1.12 -14.39
CA GLU A 76 -10.71 -0.44 -13.24
C GLU A 76 -10.64 -1.36 -12.02
N LEU A 77 -11.68 -2.17 -11.78
CA LEU A 77 -11.71 -3.11 -10.66
C LEU A 77 -10.61 -4.15 -10.77
N LYS A 78 -10.48 -4.81 -11.93
CA LYS A 78 -9.46 -5.85 -12.10
C LYS A 78 -8.05 -5.28 -11.96
N GLU A 79 -7.81 -4.06 -12.45
CA GLU A 79 -6.50 -3.42 -12.38
C GLU A 79 -6.16 -3.06 -10.93
N ASN A 80 -7.11 -2.44 -10.23
CA ASN A 80 -6.93 -2.08 -8.83
C ASN A 80 -6.72 -3.32 -7.93
N TRP A 81 -7.51 -4.38 -8.15
CA TRP A 81 -7.31 -5.66 -7.47
C TRP A 81 -5.92 -6.25 -7.78
N PHE A 82 -5.52 -6.22 -9.05
CA PHE A 82 -4.24 -6.80 -9.48
C PHE A 82 -3.05 -6.07 -8.85
N GLN A 83 -3.06 -4.74 -8.83
CA GLN A 83 -2.02 -3.93 -8.18
C GLN A 83 -1.92 -4.25 -6.68
N THR A 84 -3.07 -4.41 -6.01
CA THR A 84 -3.14 -4.76 -4.58
C THR A 84 -2.59 -6.17 -4.33
N TRP A 85 -3.03 -7.15 -5.12
CA TRP A 85 -2.66 -8.55 -4.96
C TRP A 85 -1.18 -8.82 -5.27
N CYS A 86 -0.65 -8.20 -6.33
CA CYS A 86 0.69 -8.48 -6.85
C CYS A 86 1.82 -8.19 -5.84
N VAL A 87 1.62 -7.25 -4.90
CA VAL A 87 2.62 -6.88 -3.87
C VAL A 87 3.00 -8.07 -2.98
N SER A 88 2.12 -9.04 -2.83
CA SER A 88 2.34 -10.21 -1.96
C SER A 88 2.76 -11.48 -2.70
N VAL A 89 2.90 -11.41 -4.03
CA VAL A 89 2.97 -12.59 -4.90
C VAL A 89 4.29 -12.67 -5.66
N LYS A 90 4.75 -13.88 -5.97
CA LYS A 90 5.99 -14.10 -6.72
C LYS A 90 5.89 -13.59 -8.16
N PRO A 91 6.96 -13.02 -8.75
CA PRO A 91 6.96 -12.49 -10.11
C PRO A 91 6.45 -13.46 -11.19
N GLN A 92 6.80 -14.74 -11.08
CA GLN A 92 6.36 -15.76 -12.03
C GLN A 92 4.83 -15.98 -11.98
N THR A 93 4.24 -15.92 -10.79
CA THR A 93 2.79 -16.05 -10.62
C THR A 93 2.07 -14.81 -11.14
N ILE A 94 2.65 -13.62 -10.93
CA ILE A 94 2.16 -12.35 -11.50
C ILE A 94 2.08 -12.43 -13.03
N GLN A 95 3.13 -12.93 -13.69
CA GLN A 95 3.14 -13.07 -15.16
C GLN A 95 2.04 -14.00 -15.67
N ARG A 96 1.77 -15.10 -14.96
CA ARG A 96 0.66 -16.00 -15.30
C ARG A 96 -0.68 -15.30 -15.12
N GLU A 97 -0.87 -14.57 -14.02
CA GLU A 97 -2.13 -13.91 -13.71
C GLU A 97 -2.46 -12.78 -14.69
N LEU A 98 -1.45 -12.07 -15.21
CA LEU A 98 -1.64 -11.09 -16.31
C LEU A 98 -2.32 -11.69 -17.53
N LEU A 99 -2.01 -12.95 -17.88
CA LEU A 99 -2.66 -13.65 -18.99
C LEU A 99 -4.13 -13.95 -18.68
N VAL A 100 -4.43 -14.30 -17.43
CA VAL A 100 -5.79 -14.55 -16.94
C VAL A 100 -6.61 -13.26 -16.97
N MET A 101 -6.07 -12.16 -16.41
CA MET A 101 -6.72 -10.84 -16.41
C MET A 101 -7.00 -10.33 -17.83
N LYS A 102 -6.05 -10.53 -18.76
CA LYS A 102 -6.25 -10.20 -20.17
C LYS A 102 -7.38 -11.03 -20.80
N ARG A 103 -7.50 -12.30 -20.43
CA ARG A 103 -8.58 -13.18 -20.92
C ARG A 103 -9.93 -12.78 -20.32
N LEU A 104 -9.98 -12.48 -19.03
CA LEU A 104 -11.19 -12.03 -18.36
C LEU A 104 -11.72 -10.72 -18.94
N GLY A 105 -10.84 -9.76 -19.20
CA GLY A 105 -11.20 -8.51 -19.86
C GLY A 105 -11.82 -8.70 -21.25
N LYS A 106 -11.38 -9.72 -22.01
CA LYS A 106 -11.99 -10.08 -23.29
C LYS A 106 -13.34 -10.79 -23.17
N ILE A 107 -13.57 -11.50 -22.07
CA ILE A 107 -14.82 -12.27 -21.86
C ILE A 107 -15.92 -11.36 -21.32
N ILE A 108 -15.60 -10.53 -20.33
CA ILE A 108 -16.57 -9.68 -19.63
C ILE A 108 -16.71 -8.31 -20.32
N GLY A 109 -15.62 -7.80 -20.91
CA GLY A 109 -15.52 -6.42 -21.37
C GLY A 109 -14.93 -5.53 -20.29
N ASP A 110 -13.85 -4.83 -20.59
CA ASP A 110 -13.20 -3.91 -19.63
C ASP A 110 -14.07 -2.68 -19.35
N ASP A 111 -14.94 -2.31 -20.28
CA ASP A 111 -15.93 -1.24 -20.22
C ASP A 111 -17.21 -1.61 -19.47
N PHE A 112 -17.34 -2.85 -19.00
CA PHE A 112 -18.52 -3.30 -18.26
C PHE A 112 -18.68 -2.54 -16.94
N PHE A 113 -19.79 -1.83 -16.75
CA PHE A 113 -20.06 -1.08 -15.52
C PHE A 113 -20.45 -2.01 -14.36
N ILE A 114 -19.84 -1.81 -13.19
CA ILE A 114 -20.05 -2.67 -12.00
C ILE A 114 -21.01 -2.05 -10.98
N ARG A 115 -21.23 -0.73 -11.06
CA ARG A 115 -22.28 -0.07 -10.28
C ARG A 115 -23.56 -0.03 -11.10
N GLN A 116 -24.55 -0.83 -10.69
CA GLN A 116 -25.94 -0.50 -10.97
C GLN A 116 -26.33 0.58 -9.96
N ASP A 117 -26.63 1.77 -10.45
CA ASP A 117 -27.34 2.76 -9.67
C ASP A 117 -28.71 2.19 -9.31
N TYR A 118 -28.84 1.65 -8.09
CA TYR A 118 -30.14 1.37 -7.50
C TYR A 118 -30.76 2.70 -7.06
N SER A 119 -31.08 3.57 -8.03
CA SER A 119 -31.95 4.72 -7.79
C SER A 119 -33.36 4.33 -8.17
N THR A 120 -34.14 3.98 -7.15
CA THR A 120 -35.59 4.20 -7.06
C THR A 120 -36.46 3.47 -8.10
N SER A 121 -36.86 2.23 -7.78
CA SER A 121 -38.12 1.64 -8.29
C SER A 121 -39.21 1.63 -7.21
N ASP A 122 -39.14 2.57 -6.26
CA ASP A 122 -40.23 2.90 -5.34
C ASP A 122 -40.92 4.18 -5.81
N GLU A 123 -41.68 4.11 -6.91
CA GLU A 123 -42.84 4.98 -7.14
C GLU A 123 -43.58 4.51 -8.40
N LYS A 124 -44.57 3.63 -8.19
CA LYS A 124 -45.93 3.71 -8.78
C LYS A 124 -46.77 2.51 -8.30
N LYS A 125 -47.23 2.60 -7.06
CA LYS A 125 -48.65 2.28 -6.77
C LYS A 125 -49.47 3.53 -7.09
N SER A 126 -50.73 3.35 -7.49
CA SER A 126 -51.72 4.36 -7.92
C SER A 126 -51.61 4.64 -9.43
N GLN A 127 -52.58 4.32 -10.30
CA GLN A 127 -54.04 4.21 -10.19
C GLN A 127 -54.56 3.04 -11.03
#